data_AF-A0A726UPJ4-F1
#
_entry.id   AF-A0A726UPJ4-F1
#
_cell.length_a   1.000
_cell.length_b   1.000
_cell.length_c   1.000
_cell.angle_alpha   90.00
_cell.angle_beta   90.00
_cell.angle_gamma   90.00
#
_symmetry.space_group_name_H-M   'P 1'
#
loop_
_entity.id
_entity.type
_entity.pdbx_description
1 polymer ?
#
loop_
_entity_poly.entity_id
_entity_poly.type
_entity_poly.pdbx_seq_one_letter_code
_entity_poly.pdbx_strand_id
1 'polypeptide(L)' 'MLTEKYNFRIVDTMTIPLRPHWISNDAYREKCKMLVLNRSKEEFHKVDFSKITDYIKEGDVVCFNDSTI' A
#
# COMPACT_ATOMS: atom_id res chain seq x y z
N MET A 1 18.34 10.77 -18.22
CA MET A 1 17.72 11.85 -17.40
C MET A 1 17.09 11.22 -16.14
N LEU A 2 17.00 11.92 -15.00
CA LEU A 2 16.38 11.37 -13.77
C LEU A 2 14.95 10.83 -14.00
N THR A 3 14.24 11.43 -14.95
CA THR A 3 12.89 11.06 -15.39
C THR A 3 12.78 9.67 -16.01
N GLU A 4 13.80 9.21 -16.74
CA GLU A 4 13.78 7.87 -17.36
C GLU A 4 14.02 6.76 -16.34
N LYS A 5 14.85 7.03 -15.31
CA LYS A 5 15.20 6.07 -14.27
C LYS A 5 14.00 5.60 -13.46
N TYR A 6 13.01 6.47 -13.29
CA TYR A 6 11.79 6.20 -12.52
C TYR A 6 10.55 6.08 -13.42
N ASN A 7 10.75 5.92 -14.73
CA ASN A 7 9.65 5.70 -15.66
C ASN A 7 9.18 4.25 -15.59
N PHE A 8 7.88 4.04 -15.48
CA PHE A 8 7.25 2.72 -15.51
C PHE A 8 5.93 2.80 -16.25
N ARG A 9 5.54 1.69 -16.89
CA ARG A 9 4.27 1.60 -17.60
C ARG A 9 3.15 1.18 -16.66
N ILE A 10 2.14 2.02 -16.52
CA ILE A 10 0.83 1.59 -16.01
C ILE A 10 0.07 1.01 -17.20
N VAL A 11 -0.26 -0.27 -17.13
CA VAL A 11 -1.01 -0.95 -18.21
C VAL A 11 -2.45 -0.47 -18.22
N ASP A 12 -3.10 -0.47 -19.39
CA ASP A 12 -4.47 0.03 -19.54
C ASP A 12 -5.49 -0.78 -18.71
N THR A 13 -5.13 -2.01 -18.31
CA THR A 13 -5.92 -2.86 -17.41
C THR A 13 -5.81 -2.46 -15.93
N MET A 14 -4.87 -1.57 -15.57
CA MET A 14 -4.76 -1.00 -14.23
C MET A 14 -5.59 0.28 -14.15
N THR A 15 -6.79 0.17 -13.59
CA THR A 15 -7.60 1.34 -13.26
C THR A 15 -7.02 2.04 -12.03
N ILE A 16 -6.58 3.29 -12.18
CA ILE A 16 -6.27 4.14 -11.03
C ILE A 16 -7.60 4.51 -10.36
N PRO A 17 -7.86 4.09 -9.12
CA PRO A 17 -9.15 4.31 -8.49
C PRO A 17 -9.34 5.81 -8.20
N LEU A 18 -10.38 6.42 -8.78
CA LEU A 18 -10.78 7.81 -8.51
C LEU A 18 -11.43 7.98 -7.13
N ARG A 19 -11.87 6.87 -6.52
CA ARG A 19 -12.42 6.81 -5.17
C ARG A 19 -11.80 5.62 -4.43
N PRO A 20 -11.54 5.75 -3.12
CA PRO A 20 -11.06 4.63 -2.31
C PRO A 20 -11.97 3.39 -2.46
N HIS A 21 -11.35 2.21 -2.56
CA HIS A 21 -12.06 0.95 -2.76
C HIS A 21 -13.15 0.69 -1.71
N TRP A 22 -12.88 1.04 -0.45
CA TRP A 22 -13.82 0.88 0.66
C TRP A 22 -15.08 1.76 0.52
N ILE A 23 -14.98 2.91 -0.17
CA ILE A 23 -16.13 3.76 -0.49
C ILE A 23 -16.92 3.20 -1.68
N SER A 24 -16.22 2.78 -2.74
CA SER A 24 -16.87 2.33 -3.98
C SER A 24 -17.60 0.99 -3.83
N ASN A 25 -17.13 0.12 -2.94
CA ASN A 25 -17.62 -1.25 -2.80
C ASN A 25 -18.29 -1.53 -1.45
N ASP A 26 -18.62 -0.48 -0.67
CA ASP A 26 -19.16 -0.59 0.70
C ASP A 26 -18.41 -1.64 1.53
N ALA A 27 -17.08 -1.54 1.51
CA ALA A 27 -16.19 -2.54 2.06
C ALA A 27 -15.43 -1.97 3.26
N TYR A 28 -14.93 -2.85 4.13
CA TYR A 28 -14.08 -2.42 5.23
C TYR A 28 -12.70 -1.94 4.73
N ARG A 29 -12.15 -0.92 5.39
CA ARG A 29 -10.87 -0.29 4.99
C ARG A 29 -9.71 -1.28 5.01
N GLU A 30 -9.69 -2.19 5.97
CA GLU A 30 -8.66 -3.23 6.12
C GLU A 30 -8.67 -4.29 5.02
N LYS A 31 -9.72 -4.33 4.17
CA LYS A 31 -9.76 -5.20 2.99
C LYS A 31 -9.07 -4.59 1.76
N CYS A 32 -8.55 -3.36 1.85
CA CYS A 32 -7.71 -2.81 0.79
C CYS A 32 -6.44 -3.64 0.63
N LYS A 33 -5.96 -3.79 -0.61
CA LYS A 33 -4.73 -4.53 -0.91
C LYS A 33 -3.50 -3.74 -0.45
N MET A 34 -2.58 -4.44 0.19
CA MET A 34 -1.27 -3.97 0.63
C MET A 34 -0.18 -4.77 -0.10
N LEU A 35 0.80 -4.07 -0.69
CA LEU A 35 2.00 -4.68 -1.26
C LEU A 35 3.12 -4.62 -0.21
N VAL A 36 3.62 -5.78 0.21
CA VAL A 36 4.75 -5.88 1.13
C VAL A 36 6.01 -6.15 0.33
N LEU A 37 7.06 -5.35 0.56
CA LEU A 37 8.35 -5.43 -0.11
C LEU A 37 9.44 -5.76 0.91
N ASN A 38 10.01 -6.96 0.83
CA ASN A 38 11.16 -7.34 1.64
C ASN A 38 12.45 -6.91 0.92
N ARG A 39 13.01 -5.78 1.36
CA ARG A 39 14.22 -5.19 0.75
C ARG A 39 15.46 -6.07 0.86
N SER A 40 15.59 -6.85 1.93
CA SER A 40 16.77 -7.69 2.16
C SER A 40 16.75 -8.98 1.34
N LYS A 41 15.55 -9.44 0.95
CA LYS A 41 15.36 -10.65 0.15
C LYS A 41 14.98 -10.38 -1.31
N GLU A 42 14.77 -9.11 -1.67
CA GLU A 42 14.26 -8.70 -2.99
C GLU A 42 12.92 -9.38 -3.36
N GLU A 43 12.11 -9.70 -2.35
CA GLU A 43 10.83 -10.40 -2.50
C GLU A 43 9.65 -9.45 -2.27
N PHE A 44 8.52 -9.73 -2.93
CA PHE A 44 7.26 -9.02 -2.67
C PHE A 44 6.06 -9.96 -2.63
N HIS A 45 5.04 -9.57 -1.87
CA HIS A 45 3.76 -10.27 -1.82
C HIS A 45 2.60 -9.30 -1.65
N LYS A 46 1.42 -9.73 -2.12
CA LYS A 46 0.17 -8.98 -2.03
C LYS A 46 -0.71 -9.60 -0.95
N VAL A 47 -1.15 -8.79 0.00
CA VAL A 47 -2.02 -9.22 1.11
C VAL A 47 -3.12 -8.18 1.33
N ASP A 48 -4.10 -8.49 2.19
CA ASP A 48 -5.04 -7.47 2.68
C ASP A 48 -4.38 -6.65 3.79
N PHE A 49 -4.76 -5.38 3.92
CA PHE A 49 -4.23 -4.50 4.96
C PHE A 49 -4.52 -5.00 6.39
N SER A 50 -5.54 -5.85 6.57
CA SER A 50 -5.81 -6.53 7.84
C SER A 50 -4.64 -7.39 8.35
N LYS A 51 -3.64 -7.67 7.50
CA LYS A 51 -2.42 -8.40 7.86
C LYS A 51 -1.30 -7.51 8.37
N ILE A 52 -1.47 -6.19 8.46
CA ILE A 52 -0.40 -5.25 8.86
C ILE A 52 0.22 -5.60 10.21
N THR A 53 -0.58 -6.07 11.16
CA THR A 53 -0.13 -6.46 12.51
C THR A 53 0.83 -7.65 12.50
N ASP A 54 0.78 -8.51 11.47
CA ASP A 54 1.68 -9.66 11.34
C ASP A 54 3.13 -9.20 11.02
N TYR A 55 3.31 -7.94 10.62
CA TYR A 55 4.60 -7.34 10.25
C TYR A 55 5.15 -6.35 11.28
N ILE A 56 4.38 -6.04 12.34
CA ILE A 56 4.79 -5.13 13.41
C ILE A 56 5.17 -5.97 14.63
N LYS A 57 6.38 -5.77 15.13
CA LYS A 57 6.92 -6.53 16.26
C LYS A 57 6.92 -5.69 17.54
N GLU A 58 7.09 -6.38 18.66
CA GLU A 58 7.32 -5.72 19.94
C GLU A 58 8.54 -4.79 19.85
N GLY A 59 8.35 -3.54 20.28
CA GLY A 59 9.36 -2.48 20.18
C GLY A 59 9.27 -1.61 18.93
N ASP A 60 8.49 -2.00 17.91
CA ASP A 60 8.26 -1.15 16.73
C ASP A 60 7.38 0.06 17.08
N VAL A 61 7.65 1.20 16.44
CA VAL A 61 6.88 2.44 16.62
C VAL A 61 6.23 2.82 15.30
N VAL A 62 4.90 2.97 15.32
CA VAL A 62 4.12 3.45 14.17
C VAL A 62 3.80 4.93 14.36
N CYS A 63 4.40 5.77 13.52
CA CYS A 63 4.16 7.21 13.53
C CYS A 63 3.02 7.57 12.59
N PHE A 64 1.94 8.12 13.14
CA PHE A 64 0.83 8.66 12.35
C PHE A 64 0.98 10.18 12.23
N ASN A 65 0.75 10.71 11.02
CA ASN A 65 0.60 12.14 10.84
C ASN A 65 -0.82 12.56 11.22
N ASP A 66 -0.94 13.41 12.23
CA ASP A 66 -2.20 14.03 12.64
C ASP A 66 -2.18 15.50 12.21
N SER A 67 -2.95 15.82 11.16
CA SER A 67 -2.99 17.16 10.59
C SER A 67 -4.02 18.04 11.32
N THR A 68 -3.60 19.21 11.80
CA THR A 68 -4.48 20.22 12.42
C THR A 68 -4.62 21.45 11.51
N ILE A 69 -5.77 22.13 11.60
CA ILE A 69 -6.09 23.36 10.86
C ILE A 69 -5.54 24.58 11.60
#